data_AF-A0A380F8Y8-F1
#
_entry.id   AF-A0A380F8Y8-F1
#
_cell.length_a   1.000
_cell.length_b   1.000
_cell.length_c   1.000
_cell.angle_alpha   90.00
_cell.angle_beta   90.00
_cell.angle_gamma   90.00
#
_symmetry.space_group_name_H-M   'P 1'
#
loop_
_entity.id
_entity.type
_entity.pdbx_description
1 polymer ?
#
loop_
_entity_poly.entity_id
_entity_poly.type
_entity_poly.pdbx_seq_one_letter_code
_entity_poly.pdbx_strand_id
1 'polypeptide(L)'
;MMEKIFEISMYVEEPIVVGQDAQVGRRQLIPIVSGTVKSNQHSGHVLPGGVDSQCIDPTGKCTLSARYAIQLNDGATIYIEKQWY
;
A
#
# COMPACT_ATOMS: atom_id res chain seq x y z
N MET A 1 5.60 25.80 -0.13
CA MET A 1 5.28 25.20 1.18
C MET A 1 4.46 23.95 0.90
N MET A 2 4.70 22.83 1.60
CA MET A 2 3.87 21.63 1.46
C MET A 2 2.76 21.64 2.51
N GLU A 3 1.59 21.12 2.15
CA GLU A 3 0.41 21.01 3.02
C GLU A 3 0.01 19.54 3.17
N LYS A 4 -0.34 19.12 4.38
CA LYS A 4 -0.86 17.78 4.66
C LYS A 4 -2.35 17.72 4.29
N ILE A 5 -2.70 16.93 3.29
CA ILE A 5 -4.10 16.75 2.86
C ILE A 5 -4.80 15.62 3.64
N PHE A 6 -4.16 14.47 3.79
CA PHE A 6 -4.69 13.34 4.56
C PHE A 6 -3.57 12.43 5.07
N GLU A 7 -3.93 11.50 5.93
CA GLU A 7 -3.11 10.40 6.43
C GLU A 7 -3.88 9.09 6.28
N ILE A 8 -3.18 8.03 5.89
CA ILE A 8 -3.71 6.67 5.86
C ILE A 8 -2.85 5.81 6.78
N SER A 9 -3.47 5.19 7.79
CA SER A 9 -2.86 4.16 8.63
C SER A 9 -3.42 2.81 8.21
N MET A 10 -2.55 1.85 7.91
CA MET A 10 -2.94 0.56 7.32
C MET A 10 -2.51 -0.60 8.20
N TYR A 11 -3.33 -1.65 8.26
CA TYR A 11 -2.94 -2.96 8.77
C TYR A 11 -2.64 -3.87 7.58
N VAL A 12 -1.47 -4.50 7.64
CA VAL A 12 -0.95 -5.39 6.60
C VAL A 12 -0.63 -6.76 7.19
N GLU A 13 -0.73 -7.80 6.38
CA GLU A 13 -0.37 -9.17 6.80
C GLU A 13 1.10 -9.46 6.57
N GLU A 14 1.50 -10.68 6.97
CA GLU A 14 2.80 -11.22 6.65
C GLU A 14 3.03 -11.30 5.13
N PRO A 15 4.29 -11.14 4.68
CA PRO A 15 4.61 -11.25 3.27
C PRO A 15 4.30 -12.63 2.70
N ILE A 16 3.52 -12.67 1.62
CA ILE A 16 3.38 -13.85 0.78
C ILE A 16 4.58 -13.87 -0.17
N VAL A 17 5.54 -14.75 0.11
CA VAL A 17 6.74 -14.89 -0.73
C VAL A 17 6.37 -15.64 -2.01
N VAL A 18 6.58 -15.00 -3.15
CA VAL A 18 6.34 -15.59 -4.47
C VAL A 18 7.57 -16.37 -4.92
N GLY A 19 8.76 -15.81 -4.70
CA GLY A 19 10.02 -16.45 -5.08
C GLY A 19 11.23 -15.58 -4.75
N GLN A 20 12.41 -16.19 -4.82
CA GLN A 20 13.68 -15.52 -4.60
C GLN A 20 14.80 -16.19 -5.40
N ASP A 21 15.60 -15.40 -6.11
CA ASP A 21 16.85 -15.83 -6.72
C ASP A 21 17.93 -14.73 -6.67
N ALA A 22 19.13 -15.07 -7.12
CA ALA A 22 20.29 -14.16 -7.10
C ALA A 22 20.30 -13.13 -8.25
N GLN A 23 19.43 -13.27 -9.26
CA GLN A 23 19.35 -12.39 -10.42
C GLN A 23 18.34 -11.26 -10.21
N VAL A 24 17.11 -11.60 -9.81
CA VAL A 24 16.00 -10.63 -9.63
C VAL A 24 15.73 -10.28 -8.17
N GLY A 25 16.25 -11.07 -7.23
CA GLY A 25 16.01 -10.89 -5.80
C GLY A 25 14.69 -11.53 -5.34
N ARG A 26 14.09 -10.98 -4.28
CA ARG A 26 12.87 -11.52 -3.63
C ARG A 26 11.62 -10.78 -4.09
N ARG A 27 10.67 -11.52 -4.66
CA ARG A 27 9.30 -11.04 -4.93
C ARG A 27 8.38 -11.45 -3.79
N GLN A 28 7.69 -10.48 -3.21
CA GLN A 28 6.67 -10.74 -2.19
C GLN A 28 5.45 -9.83 -2.38
N LEU A 29 4.30 -10.33 -1.95
CA LEU A 29 3.04 -9.58 -1.92
C LEU A 29 2.68 -9.32 -0.46
N ILE A 30 2.39 -8.07 -0.13
CA ILE A 30 1.92 -7.66 1.20
C ILE A 30 0.42 -7.37 1.11
N PRO A 31 -0.46 -8.25 1.63
CA PRO A 31 -1.89 -7.98 1.68
C PRO A 31 -2.19 -6.76 2.56
N ILE A 32 -3.03 -5.86 2.07
CA ILE A 32 -3.57 -4.73 2.82
C ILE A 32 -4.97 -5.12 3.28
N VAL A 33 -5.13 -5.36 4.59
CA VAL A 33 -6.36 -5.94 5.16
C VAL A 33 -7.37 -4.87 5.49
N SER A 34 -6.90 -3.80 6.11
CA SER A 34 -7.74 -2.71 6.60
C SER A 34 -6.91 -1.45 6.80
N GLY A 35 -7.59 -0.35 7.10
CA GLY A 35 -6.93 0.90 7.44
C GLY A 35 -7.92 2.03 7.63
N THR A 36 -7.44 3.13 8.19
CA THR A 36 -8.23 4.33 8.44
C THR A 36 -7.66 5.49 7.64
N VAL A 37 -8.54 6.30 7.08
CA VAL A 37 -8.21 7.56 6.41
C VAL A 37 -8.62 8.70 7.32
N LYS A 38 -7.71 9.63 7.59
CA LYS A 38 -7.96 10.84 8.38
C LYS A 38 -7.49 12.09 7.64
N SER A 39 -8.33 13.10 7.60
CA SER A 39 -8.00 14.46 7.15
C SER A 39 -8.77 15.48 7.99
N ASN A 40 -8.53 16.77 7.75
CA ASN A 40 -9.26 17.84 8.47
C ASN A 40 -10.77 17.83 8.17
N GLN A 41 -11.17 17.35 7.00
CA GLN A 41 -12.55 17.46 6.50
C GLN A 41 -13.22 16.10 6.25
N HIS A 42 -12.43 15.04 6.04
CA HIS A 42 -12.92 13.72 5.64
C HIS A 42 -12.30 12.63 6.52
N SER A 43 -13.12 11.62 6.82
CA SER A 43 -12.70 10.35 7.41
C SER A 43 -13.17 9.22 6.52
N GLY A 44 -12.50 8.08 6.60
CA GLY A 44 -12.82 6.91 5.80
C GLY A 44 -12.02 5.69 6.21
N HIS A 45 -12.10 4.65 5.39
CA HIS A 45 -11.42 3.39 5.61
C HIS A 45 -10.83 2.83 4.32
N VAL A 46 -9.85 1.96 4.45
CA VAL A 46 -9.28 1.20 3.34
C VAL A 46 -10.20 0.02 3.05
N LEU A 47 -10.49 -0.20 1.77
CA LEU A 47 -11.31 -1.32 1.31
C LEU A 47 -10.45 -2.61 1.21
N PRO A 48 -11.05 -3.80 1.41
CA PRO A 48 -10.38 -5.07 1.18
C PRO A 48 -9.86 -5.24 -0.25
N GLY A 49 -8.83 -6.06 -0.42
CA GLY A 49 -8.28 -6.45 -1.73
C GLY A 49 -7.08 -5.64 -2.19
N GLY A 50 -6.59 -4.70 -1.37
CA GLY A 50 -5.34 -4.00 -1.63
C GLY A 50 -4.12 -4.91 -1.47
N VAL A 51 -3.09 -4.69 -2.28
CA VAL A 51 -1.81 -5.41 -2.20
C VAL A 51 -0.66 -4.46 -2.50
N ASP A 52 0.42 -4.57 -1.76
CA ASP A 52 1.73 -4.01 -2.12
C ASP A 52 2.65 -5.08 -2.71
N SER A 53 2.97 -4.95 -3.99
CA SER A 53 3.86 -5.84 -4.72
C SER A 53 5.30 -5.34 -4.61
N GLN A 54 6.07 -6.00 -3.74
CA GLN A 54 7.43 -5.60 -3.42
C GLN A 54 8.46 -6.45 -4.18
N CYS A 55 9.53 -5.81 -4.65
CA CYS A 55 10.72 -6.49 -5.16
C CYS A 55 11.93 -5.98 -4.39
N ILE A 56 12.59 -6.89 -3.67
CA ILE A 56 13.84 -6.61 -2.96
C ILE A 56 14.96 -7.16 -3.82
N ASP A 57 15.75 -6.31 -4.45
CA ASP A 57 16.82 -6.73 -5.35
C ASP A 57 18.02 -7.33 -4.57
N PRO A 58 19.01 -7.94 -5.25
CA PRO A 58 20.17 -8.53 -4.60
C PRO A 58 21.05 -7.55 -3.80
N THR A 59 20.89 -6.24 -4.02
CA THR A 59 21.60 -5.19 -3.26
C THR A 59 20.84 -4.78 -1.98
N GLY A 60 19.63 -5.32 -1.78
CA GLY A 60 18.75 -5.01 -0.66
C GLY A 60 17.81 -3.84 -0.93
N LYS A 61 17.83 -3.25 -2.15
CA LYS A 61 16.92 -2.17 -2.52
C LYS A 61 15.50 -2.72 -2.70
N CYS A 62 14.53 -2.13 -2.02
CA CYS A 62 13.13 -2.50 -2.14
C CYS A 62 12.39 -1.52 -3.05
N THR A 63 11.79 -2.05 -4.11
CA THR A 63 10.81 -1.33 -4.95
C THR A 63 9.40 -1.77 -4.56
N LEU A 64 8.49 -0.81 -4.43
CA LEU A 64 7.12 -1.04 -3.94
C LEU A 64 6.12 -0.59 -5.00
N SER A 65 5.04 -1.35 -5.15
CA SER A 65 3.93 -1.04 -6.05
C SER A 65 2.64 -1.46 -5.37
N ALA A 66 2.02 -0.52 -4.67
CA ALA A 66 0.78 -0.74 -3.95
C ALA A 66 -0.41 -0.30 -4.78
N ARG A 67 -1.43 -1.16 -4.84
CA ARG A 67 -2.74 -0.89 -5.43
C ARG A 67 -3.80 -1.20 -4.40
N TYR A 68 -4.62 -0.21 -4.07
CA TYR A 68 -5.68 -0.32 -3.08
C TYR A 68 -6.76 0.73 -3.32
N ALA A 69 -7.88 0.59 -2.63
CA ALA A 69 -8.95 1.59 -2.66
C ALA A 69 -9.29 2.03 -1.24
N ILE A 70 -9.78 3.27 -1.12
CA ILE A 70 -10.35 3.82 0.11
C ILE A 70 -11.78 4.25 -0.15
N GLN A 71 -12.62 4.17 0.88
CA GLN A 71 -13.96 4.74 0.88
C GLN A 71 -14.08 5.77 2.00
N LEU A 72 -14.51 6.97 1.63
CA LEU A 72 -14.80 8.06 2.55
C LEU A 72 -16.22 7.91 3.13
N ASN A 73 -16.46 8.53 4.29
CA ASN A 73 -17.74 8.43 4.98
C ASN A 73 -18.91 9.10 4.23
N ASP A 74 -18.63 9.96 3.25
CA ASP A 74 -19.63 10.55 2.36
C ASP A 74 -20.00 9.64 1.17
N GLY A 75 -19.39 8.44 1.10
CA GLY A 75 -19.62 7.43 0.07
C GLY A 75 -18.65 7.49 -1.11
N ALA A 76 -17.80 8.52 -1.22
CA ALA A 76 -16.82 8.61 -2.28
C ALA A 76 -15.78 7.48 -2.18
N THR A 77 -15.46 6.85 -3.32
CA THR A 77 -14.46 5.77 -3.40
C THR A 77 -13.31 6.20 -4.29
N ILE A 78 -12.08 6.00 -3.83
CA ILE A 78 -10.86 6.46 -4.49
C ILE A 78 -9.93 5.27 -4.65
N TYR A 79 -9.54 4.97 -5.89
CA TYR A 79 -8.48 4.03 -6.19
C TYR A 79 -7.12 4.73 -6.13
N ILE A 80 -6.14 4.06 -5.52
CA ILE A 80 -4.79 4.58 -5.32
C ILE A 80 -3.79 3.56 -5.87
N GLU A 81 -2.95 4.01 -6.79
CA GLU A 81 -1.69 3.34 -7.14
C GLU A 81 -0.52 4.16 -6.61
N LYS A 82 0.39 3.49 -5.91
CA LYS A 82 1.51 4.11 -5.20
C LYS A 82 2.80 3.34 -5.52
N GLN A 83 3.77 4.02 -6.14
CA GLN A 83 5.07 3.44 -6.52
C GLN A 83 6.21 4.08 -5.73
N TRP A 84 7.17 3.27 -5.26
CA TRP A 84 8.37 3.72 -4.53
C TRP A 84 9.61 2.97 -4.99
N TYR A 85 10.74 3.67 -5.01
CA TYR A 85 12.04 3.21 -5.49
C TYR A 85 13.13 3.51 -4.48
#